data_AF-A0A6N7FG84-F1
#
_entry.id   AF-A0A6N7FG84-F1
#
_cell.length_a   1.000
_cell.length_b   1.000
_cell.length_c   1.000
_cell.angle_alpha   90.00
_cell.angle_beta   90.00
_cell.angle_gamma   90.00
#
_symmetry.space_group_name_H-M   'P 1'
#
loop_
_entity.id
_entity.type
_entity.pdbx_description
1 polymer ?
#
loop_
_entity_poly.entity_id
_entity_poly.type
_entity_poly.pdbx_seq_one_letter_code
_entity_poly.pdbx_strand_id
1 'polypeptide(L)'
;MEEEIVALRRRLQDAPKRVRTLEERLLDTKGQLAQAVSQNEKLTYTLREAREQIAALREEVEKLTRPPSAYGTYLGHNEEDGTVDVFSGGRKMRVALHPDLDPQLLERGAEVVLNESLNVVLARTSERQGEVVTLKEVLADGTRALIVGRADEERVAELGDSLLGERLRSGDTLLMDVRSGLLLEKLPRPEVEELVLEEVPDVSYADVGGLDSQIEQITDAVELPFIHRPLFAEYQLPAPKGILLYGPPGCGKTLIAKAVANSLAKKVAEVSGDAQARSYFLNIKGPELLNKYVGETERQ
;
A
#
# COMPACT_ATOMS: atom_id res chain seq x y z
N MET A 1 69.90 42.98 -50.48
CA MET A 1 70.84 41.83 -50.50
C MET A 1 71.74 41.78 -49.28
N GLU A 2 72.39 42.88 -48.84
CA GLU A 2 73.26 42.84 -47.64
C GLU A 2 72.52 42.58 -46.31
N GLU A 3 71.33 43.15 -46.11
CA GLU A 3 70.52 42.88 -44.90
C GLU A 3 70.05 41.41 -44.80
N GLU A 4 69.74 40.77 -45.93
CA GLU A 4 69.39 39.34 -45.98
C GLU A 4 70.58 38.45 -45.64
N ILE A 5 71.78 38.80 -46.12
CA ILE A 5 73.02 38.06 -45.81
C ILE A 5 73.39 38.18 -44.34
N VAL A 6 73.19 39.36 -43.73
CA VAL A 6 73.40 39.57 -42.29
C VAL A 6 72.36 38.79 -41.47
N ALA A 7 71.08 38.80 -41.87
CA ALA A 7 70.03 38.02 -41.22
C ALA A 7 70.27 36.49 -41.33
N LEU A 8 70.75 36.01 -42.49
CA LEU A 8 71.14 34.62 -42.72
C LEU A 8 72.37 34.23 -41.90
N ARG A 9 73.40 35.09 -41.80
CA ARG A 9 74.56 34.86 -40.93
C ARG A 9 74.18 34.80 -39.45
N ARG A 10 73.28 35.69 -39.00
CA ARG A 10 72.80 35.70 -37.61
C ARG A 10 71.96 34.45 -37.31
N ARG A 11 71.10 34.02 -38.25
CA ARG A 11 70.39 32.73 -38.16
C ARG A 11 71.33 31.53 -38.14
N LEU A 12 72.42 31.54 -38.91
CA LEU A 12 73.45 30.50 -38.91
C LEU A 12 74.27 30.49 -37.59
N GLN A 13 74.52 31.65 -36.99
CA GLN A 13 75.19 31.76 -35.68
C GLN A 13 74.27 31.34 -34.51
N ASP A 14 72.98 31.63 -34.58
CA ASP A 14 72.00 31.25 -33.54
C ASP A 14 71.41 29.85 -33.73
N ALA A 15 71.53 29.25 -34.92
CA ALA A 15 71.13 27.88 -35.22
C ALA A 15 71.69 26.85 -34.23
N PRO A 16 73.00 26.82 -33.90
CA PRO A 16 73.51 25.86 -32.91
C PRO A 16 72.92 26.06 -31.51
N LYS A 17 72.61 27.30 -31.09
CA LYS A 17 71.95 27.56 -29.81
C LYS A 17 70.49 27.11 -29.80
N ARG A 18 69.77 27.31 -30.92
CA ARG A 18 68.39 26.82 -31.10
C ARG A 18 68.31 25.30 -31.14
N VAL A 19 69.26 24.65 -31.82
CA VAL A 19 69.35 23.18 -31.85
C VAL A 19 69.57 22.65 -30.43
N ARG A 20 70.51 23.24 -29.68
CA ARG A 20 70.80 22.82 -28.30
C ARG A 20 69.61 22.98 -27.34
N THR A 21 68.86 24.09 -27.45
CA THR A 21 67.65 24.31 -26.63
C THR A 21 66.48 23.42 -27.03
N LEU A 22 66.35 23.08 -28.33
CA LEU A 22 65.39 22.07 -28.77
C LEU A 22 65.78 20.67 -28.31
N GLU A 23 67.07 20.33 -28.30
CA GLU A 23 67.59 19.06 -27.77
C GLU A 23 67.34 18.92 -26.26
N GLU A 24 67.58 19.98 -25.47
CA GLU A 24 67.23 19.99 -24.03
C GLU A 24 65.73 19.80 -23.80
N ARG A 25 64.87 20.54 -24.52
CA ARG A 25 63.42 20.35 -24.42
C ARG A 25 62.96 18.97 -24.88
N LEU A 26 63.63 18.37 -25.86
CA LEU A 26 63.32 17.03 -26.35
C LEU A 26 63.75 15.95 -25.35
N LEU A 27 64.80 16.22 -24.56
CA LEU A 27 65.22 15.37 -23.45
C LEU A 27 64.22 15.44 -22.28
N ASP A 28 63.83 16.66 -21.88
CA ASP A 28 62.87 16.88 -20.78
C ASP A 28 61.48 16.29 -21.11
N THR A 29 60.98 16.52 -22.32
CA THR A 29 59.69 15.97 -22.77
C THR A 29 59.73 14.45 -22.87
N LYS A 30 60.85 13.85 -23.28
CA LYS A 30 61.05 12.39 -23.21
C LYS A 30 61.05 11.88 -21.78
N GLY A 31 61.66 12.60 -20.84
CA GLY A 31 61.64 12.26 -19.42
C GLY A 31 60.23 12.30 -18.82
N GLN A 32 59.47 13.36 -19.12
CA GLN A 32 58.07 13.48 -18.72
C GLN A 32 57.19 12.39 -19.34
N LEU A 33 57.40 12.06 -20.62
CA LEU A 33 56.68 10.99 -21.30
C LEU A 33 56.99 9.64 -20.65
N ALA A 34 58.26 9.34 -20.35
CA ALA A 34 58.65 8.11 -19.66
C ALA A 34 58.02 8.02 -18.26
N GLN A 35 57.99 9.12 -17.51
CA GLN A 35 57.35 9.19 -16.21
C GLN A 35 55.83 8.99 -16.30
N ALA A 36 55.17 9.62 -17.27
CA ALA A 36 53.73 9.47 -17.50
C ALA A 36 53.37 8.05 -17.96
N VAL A 37 54.21 7.41 -18.78
CA VAL A 37 54.05 6.00 -19.19
C VAL A 37 54.16 5.09 -17.97
N SER A 38 55.19 5.25 -17.15
CA SER A 38 55.35 4.46 -15.92
C SER A 38 54.19 4.66 -14.94
N GLN A 39 53.68 5.89 -14.80
CA GLN A 39 52.49 6.16 -14.00
C GLN A 39 51.24 5.50 -14.57
N ASN A 40 51.03 5.54 -15.89
CA ASN A 40 49.92 4.85 -16.54
C ASN A 40 50.01 3.34 -16.37
N GLU A 41 51.19 2.74 -16.50
CA GLU A 41 51.41 1.31 -16.26
C GLU A 41 51.05 0.94 -14.81
N LYS A 42 51.50 1.75 -13.84
CA LYS A 42 51.18 1.55 -12.42
C LYS A 42 49.68 1.68 -12.15
N LEU A 43 49.03 2.69 -12.71
CA LEU A 43 47.57 2.88 -12.59
C LEU A 43 46.82 1.71 -13.21
N THR A 44 47.24 1.26 -14.39
CA THR A 44 46.63 0.12 -15.10
C THR A 44 46.74 -1.16 -14.28
N TYR A 45 47.91 -1.39 -13.65
CA TYR A 45 48.10 -2.49 -12.72
C TYR A 45 47.13 -2.40 -11.53
N THR A 46 47.07 -1.25 -10.86
CA THR A 46 46.16 -1.07 -9.71
C THR A 46 44.68 -1.20 -10.09
N LEU A 47 44.28 -0.73 -11.27
CA LEU A 47 42.91 -0.87 -11.78
C LEU A 47 42.56 -2.32 -12.06
N ARG A 48 43.52 -3.10 -12.56
CA ARG A 48 43.36 -4.53 -12.80
C ARG A 48 43.20 -5.29 -11.48
N GLU A 49 44.05 -5.00 -10.50
CA GLU A 49 43.99 -5.61 -9.17
C GLU A 49 42.66 -5.28 -8.45
N ALA A 50 42.23 -4.02 -8.49
CA ALA A 50 40.94 -3.60 -7.94
C ALA A 50 39.76 -4.30 -8.65
N ARG A 51 39.82 -4.46 -9.97
CA ARG A 51 38.79 -5.21 -10.73
C ARG A 51 38.75 -6.69 -10.36
N GLU A 52 39.90 -7.32 -10.17
CA GLU A 52 39.99 -8.73 -9.74
C GLU A 52 39.42 -8.90 -8.33
N GLN A 53 39.71 -7.98 -7.39
CA GLN A 53 39.08 -7.98 -6.06
C GLN A 53 37.56 -7.82 -6.11
N ILE A 54 37.05 -6.86 -6.92
CA ILE A 54 35.59 -6.67 -7.06
C ILE A 54 34.94 -7.92 -7.66
N ALA A 55 35.58 -8.57 -8.64
CA ALA A 55 35.06 -9.81 -9.23
C ALA A 55 35.00 -10.94 -8.20
N ALA A 56 36.05 -11.12 -7.39
CA ALA A 56 36.08 -12.11 -6.33
C ALA A 56 35.01 -11.86 -5.25
N LEU A 57 34.86 -10.60 -4.80
CA LEU A 57 33.83 -10.22 -3.83
C LEU A 57 32.42 -10.47 -4.38
N ARG A 58 32.17 -10.17 -5.66
CA ARG A 58 30.87 -10.46 -6.29
C ARG A 58 30.57 -11.95 -6.37
N GLU A 59 31.56 -12.78 -6.68
CA GLU A 59 31.39 -14.23 -6.71
C GLU A 59 31.07 -14.80 -5.32
N GLU A 60 31.69 -14.25 -4.28
CA GLU A 60 31.40 -14.62 -2.89
C GLU A 60 29.99 -14.21 -2.47
N VAL A 61 29.55 -12.99 -2.81
CA VAL A 61 28.16 -12.55 -2.62
C VAL A 61 27.18 -13.47 -3.35
N GLU A 62 27.45 -13.78 -4.62
CA GLU A 62 26.57 -14.65 -5.42
C GLU A 62 26.46 -16.05 -4.80
N LYS A 63 27.58 -16.61 -4.33
CA LYS A 63 27.61 -17.91 -3.65
C LYS A 63 26.75 -17.92 -2.39
N LEU A 64 26.79 -16.86 -1.59
CA LEU A 64 25.97 -16.71 -0.38
C LEU A 64 24.49 -16.52 -0.69
N THR A 65 24.14 -16.06 -1.89
CA THR A 65 22.73 -15.92 -2.33
C THR A 65 22.14 -17.18 -2.99
N ARG A 66 22.91 -18.27 -3.11
CA ARG A 66 22.42 -19.52 -3.72
C ARG A 66 21.44 -20.25 -2.79
N PRO A 67 20.38 -20.88 -3.33
CA PRO A 67 19.47 -21.72 -2.54
C PRO A 67 20.18 -22.97 -1.99
N PRO A 68 19.74 -23.52 -0.85
CA PRO A 68 18.46 -23.28 -0.16
C PRO A 68 18.47 -22.03 0.75
N SER A 69 17.45 -21.19 0.59
CA SER A 69 17.27 -19.98 1.40
C SER A 69 16.09 -20.14 2.35
N ALA A 70 16.21 -19.55 3.55
CA ALA A 70 15.10 -19.49 4.50
C ALA A 70 14.22 -18.28 4.21
N TYR A 71 12.96 -18.35 4.62
CA TYR A 71 12.03 -17.21 4.54
C TYR A 71 11.75 -16.68 5.94
N GLY A 72 11.36 -15.41 6.02
CA GLY A 72 10.93 -14.76 7.24
C GLY A 72 9.99 -13.59 6.96
N THR A 73 9.43 -13.02 8.02
CA THR A 73 8.55 -11.85 7.96
C THR A 73 9.30 -10.63 8.47
N TYR A 74 9.34 -9.55 7.70
CA TYR A 74 9.97 -8.29 8.11
C TYR A 74 9.12 -7.56 9.16
N LEU A 75 9.74 -7.15 10.27
CA LEU A 75 9.08 -6.52 11.42
C LEU A 75 9.40 -5.03 11.56
N GLY A 76 10.58 -4.59 11.11
CA GLY A 76 10.98 -3.18 11.18
C GLY A 76 12.47 -2.94 10.90
N HIS A 77 12.82 -1.67 10.71
CA HIS A 77 14.19 -1.21 10.49
C HIS A 77 14.75 -0.52 11.73
N ASN A 78 16.03 -0.76 12.00
CA ASN A 78 16.78 -0.08 13.06
C ASN A 78 17.69 0.98 12.44
N GLU A 79 17.34 2.25 12.59
CA GLU A 79 18.10 3.37 12.01
C GLU A 79 19.50 3.54 12.64
N GLU A 80 19.70 3.08 13.88
CA GLU A 80 20.95 3.25 14.62
C GLU A 80 22.12 2.44 14.04
N ASP A 81 21.84 1.21 13.59
CA ASP A 81 22.84 0.24 13.14
C ASP A 81 22.61 -0.26 11.70
N GLY A 82 21.54 0.20 11.05
CA GLY A 82 21.17 -0.20 9.69
C GLY A 82 20.65 -1.64 9.59
N THR A 83 20.42 -2.31 10.71
CA THR A 83 19.91 -3.69 10.73
C THR A 83 18.38 -3.72 10.58
N VAL A 84 17.85 -4.92 10.39
CA VAL A 84 16.41 -5.15 10.29
C VAL A 84 15.98 -6.26 11.25
N ASP A 85 14.81 -6.10 11.84
CA ASP A 85 14.20 -7.12 12.68
C ASP A 85 13.28 -7.99 11.82
N VAL A 86 13.48 -9.31 11.89
CA VAL A 86 12.73 -10.31 11.11
C VAL A 86 12.22 -11.41 12.02
N PHE A 87 11.08 -12.00 11.68
CA PHE A 87 10.59 -13.23 12.29
C PHE A 87 10.92 -14.41 11.40
N SER A 88 11.75 -15.35 11.87
CA SER A 88 12.05 -16.58 11.13
C SER A 88 12.33 -17.74 12.08
N GLY A 89 11.94 -18.96 11.69
CA GLY A 89 12.15 -20.16 12.51
C GLY A 89 11.49 -20.12 13.89
N GLY A 90 10.37 -19.39 14.04
CA GLY A 90 9.62 -19.30 15.30
C GLY A 90 10.17 -18.31 16.32
N ARG A 91 11.13 -17.46 15.93
CA ARG A 91 11.72 -16.45 16.82
C ARG A 91 11.98 -15.13 16.09
N LYS A 92 12.02 -14.04 16.85
CA LYS A 92 12.49 -12.73 16.37
C LYS A 92 14.01 -12.72 16.29
N MET A 93 14.55 -12.17 15.22
CA MET A 93 15.98 -12.07 14.94
C MET A 93 16.31 -10.68 14.40
N ARG A 94 17.41 -10.10 14.86
CA ARG A 94 17.99 -8.90 14.26
C ARG A 94 19.07 -9.33 13.28
N VAL A 95 18.97 -8.92 12.03
CA VAL A 95 19.81 -9.40 10.92
C VAL A 95 20.27 -8.24 10.04
N ALA A 96 21.36 -8.45 9.30
CA ALA A 96 21.84 -7.46 8.37
C ALA A 96 20.99 -7.45 7.08
N LEU A 97 20.85 -6.27 6.49
CA LEU A 97 20.22 -6.07 5.19
C LEU A 97 21.29 -6.04 4.10
N HIS A 98 21.06 -6.74 2.99
CA HIS A 98 21.95 -6.69 1.85
C HIS A 98 22.01 -5.26 1.27
N PRO A 99 23.19 -4.73 0.90
CA PRO A 99 23.34 -3.32 0.46
C PRO A 99 22.50 -2.90 -0.76
N ASP A 100 22.10 -3.87 -1.59
CA ASP A 100 21.26 -3.60 -2.77
C ASP A 100 19.77 -3.39 -2.42
N LEU A 101 19.36 -3.65 -1.17
CA LEU A 101 18.00 -3.44 -0.71
C LEU A 101 17.89 -2.11 0.03
N ASP A 102 16.92 -1.30 -0.38
CA ASP A 102 16.58 -0.06 0.31
C ASP A 102 15.65 -0.36 1.50
N PRO A 103 16.06 -0.09 2.75
CA PRO A 103 15.22 -0.32 3.92
C PRO A 103 13.93 0.51 3.89
N GLN A 104 13.89 1.64 3.19
CA GLN A 104 12.71 2.52 3.12
C GLN A 104 11.58 1.95 2.26
N LEU A 105 11.89 0.99 1.39
CA LEU A 105 10.93 0.32 0.53
C LEU A 105 10.38 -0.97 1.15
N LEU A 106 10.84 -1.34 2.35
CA LEU A 106 10.40 -2.55 3.05
C LEU A 106 9.17 -2.25 3.89
N GLU A 107 8.06 -2.90 3.55
CA GLU A 107 6.82 -2.81 4.30
C GLU A 107 6.81 -3.84 5.43
N ARG A 108 6.43 -3.41 6.64
CA ARG A 108 6.18 -4.32 7.77
C ARG A 108 5.14 -5.37 7.40
N GLY A 109 5.50 -6.64 7.57
CA GLY A 109 4.69 -7.78 7.14
C GLY A 109 5.12 -8.39 5.80
N ALA A 110 6.03 -7.74 5.07
CA ALA A 110 6.63 -8.29 3.87
C ALA A 110 7.38 -9.60 4.14
N GLU A 111 7.29 -10.55 3.21
CA GLU A 111 8.11 -11.75 3.25
C GLU A 111 9.54 -11.41 2.76
N VAL A 112 10.56 -11.85 3.50
CA VAL A 112 11.96 -11.65 3.17
C VAL A 112 12.69 -12.98 3.04
N VAL A 113 13.69 -13.02 2.15
CA VAL A 113 14.55 -14.18 1.93
C VAL A 113 15.85 -13.98 2.68
N LEU A 114 16.22 -15.00 3.47
CA LEU A 114 17.41 -15.06 4.27
C LEU A 114 18.43 -16.01 3.63
N ASN A 115 19.68 -15.59 3.56
CA ASN A 115 20.78 -16.45 3.15
C ASN A 115 21.24 -17.40 4.28
N GLU A 116 22.27 -18.22 4.02
CA GLU A 116 22.84 -19.13 5.03
C GLU A 116 23.41 -18.41 6.26
N SER A 117 23.82 -17.16 6.10
CA SER A 117 24.28 -16.29 7.20
C SER A 117 23.14 -15.52 7.87
N LEU A 118 21.88 -15.81 7.50
CA LEU A 118 20.66 -15.20 8.01
C LEU A 118 20.51 -13.70 7.70
N ASN A 119 21.20 -13.20 6.68
CA ASN A 119 21.04 -11.83 6.20
C ASN A 119 19.88 -11.75 5.19
N VAL A 120 19.15 -10.64 5.19
CA VAL A 120 18.08 -10.38 4.22
C VAL A 120 18.69 -10.04 2.88
N VAL A 121 18.47 -10.89 1.87
CA VAL A 121 19.01 -10.74 0.51
C VAL A 121 17.95 -10.37 -0.52
N LEU A 122 16.69 -10.62 -0.23
CA LEU A 122 15.56 -10.27 -1.09
C LEU A 122 14.34 -9.92 -0.25
N ALA A 123 13.57 -8.93 -0.69
CA ALA A 123 12.25 -8.63 -0.18
C ALA A 123 11.17 -9.02 -1.21
N ARG A 124 10.05 -9.52 -0.70
CA ARG A 124 8.87 -9.94 -1.47
C ARG A 124 7.64 -9.27 -0.86
N THR A 125 6.50 -9.46 -1.50
CA THR A 125 5.21 -9.02 -0.95
C THR A 125 4.84 -9.83 0.30
N SER A 126 4.01 -9.26 1.15
CA SER A 126 3.42 -9.94 2.31
C SER A 126 2.74 -11.26 1.93
N GLU A 127 2.74 -12.20 2.86
CA GLU A 127 2.13 -13.51 2.63
C GLU A 127 0.60 -13.38 2.47
N ARG A 128 0.05 -14.01 1.43
CA ARG A 128 -1.39 -13.94 1.11
C ARG A 128 -2.20 -15.10 1.70
N GLN A 129 -1.59 -15.86 2.60
CA GLN A 129 -2.20 -17.00 3.27
C GLN A 129 -1.98 -16.85 4.78
N GLY A 130 -2.95 -17.29 5.57
CA GLY A 130 -2.90 -17.07 7.01
C GLY A 130 -4.23 -17.38 7.69
N GLU A 131 -4.35 -16.94 8.94
CA GLU A 131 -5.58 -17.04 9.70
C GLU A 131 -6.48 -15.84 9.41
N VAL A 132 -7.78 -16.10 9.35
CA VAL A 132 -8.79 -15.06 9.17
C VAL A 132 -9.33 -14.69 10.54
N VAL A 133 -9.23 -13.41 10.88
CA VAL A 133 -9.65 -12.85 12.18
C VAL A 133 -10.61 -11.68 11.98
N THR A 134 -11.40 -11.38 13.00
CA THR A 134 -12.30 -10.21 12.99
C THR A 134 -11.70 -9.08 13.81
N LEU A 135 -11.68 -7.88 13.25
CA LEU A 135 -11.25 -6.69 13.96
C LEU A 135 -12.31 -6.28 15.00
N LYS A 136 -11.92 -6.17 16.28
CA LYS A 136 -12.77 -5.61 17.32
C LYS A 136 -12.61 -4.10 17.39
N GLU A 137 -11.36 -3.63 17.52
CA GLU A 137 -11.00 -2.21 17.51
C GLU A 137 -9.52 -1.99 17.19
N VAL A 138 -9.17 -0.82 16.67
CA VAL A 138 -7.78 -0.35 16.56
C VAL A 138 -7.43 0.39 17.85
N LEU A 139 -6.27 0.07 18.44
CA LEU A 139 -5.83 0.68 19.69
C LEU A 139 -5.39 2.13 19.48
N ALA A 140 -5.29 2.88 20.59
CA ALA A 140 -4.99 4.32 20.57
C ALA A 140 -3.63 4.67 19.94
N ASP A 141 -2.71 3.71 19.83
CA ASP A 141 -1.40 3.89 19.17
C ASP A 141 -1.47 3.81 17.64
N GLY A 142 -2.61 3.39 17.07
CA GLY A 142 -2.81 3.26 15.62
C GLY A 142 -1.96 2.18 14.95
N THR A 143 -1.19 1.40 15.70
CA THR A 143 -0.26 0.37 15.19
C THR A 143 -0.60 -1.02 15.68
N ARG A 144 -1.48 -1.13 16.68
CA ARG A 144 -1.99 -2.40 17.20
C ARG A 144 -3.51 -2.43 17.14
N ALA A 145 -4.04 -3.63 17.08
CA ALA A 145 -5.47 -3.88 17.04
C ALA A 145 -5.86 -5.03 17.96
N LEU A 146 -7.04 -4.92 18.57
CA LEU A 146 -7.70 -6.01 19.26
C LEU A 146 -8.50 -6.81 18.23
N ILE A 147 -8.22 -8.10 18.14
CA ILE A 147 -8.85 -9.02 17.18
C ILE A 147 -9.53 -10.17 17.92
N VAL A 148 -10.50 -10.78 17.23
CA VAL A 148 -11.22 -11.97 17.68
C VAL A 148 -10.92 -13.12 16.72
N GLY A 149 -10.36 -14.21 17.25
CA GLY A 149 -10.07 -15.43 16.52
C GLY A 149 -11.27 -16.39 16.42
N ARG A 150 -11.04 -17.61 15.92
CA ARG A 150 -12.11 -18.59 15.64
C ARG A 150 -12.86 -19.15 16.87
N ALA A 151 -12.29 -18.99 18.06
CA ALA A 151 -12.84 -19.50 19.31
C ALA A 151 -13.23 -18.36 20.27
N ASP A 152 -13.60 -17.20 19.73
CA ASP A 152 -13.86 -15.96 20.47
C ASP A 152 -12.67 -15.52 21.34
N GLU A 153 -11.47 -16.01 21.02
CA GLU A 153 -10.26 -15.62 21.70
C GLU A 153 -9.87 -14.20 21.28
N GLU A 154 -9.71 -13.34 22.28
CA GLU A 154 -9.26 -11.97 22.07
C GLU A 154 -7.73 -11.92 22.16
N ARG A 155 -7.12 -11.36 21.13
CA ARG A 155 -5.67 -11.18 21.06
C ARG A 155 -5.34 -9.80 20.53
N VAL A 156 -4.21 -9.25 20.98
CA VAL A 156 -3.64 -8.04 20.40
C VAL A 156 -2.69 -8.46 19.28
N ALA A 157 -2.89 -7.89 18.10
CA ALA A 157 -2.04 -8.07 16.94
C ALA A 157 -1.48 -6.72 16.48
N GLU A 158 -0.35 -6.75 15.79
CA GLU A 158 0.27 -5.56 15.19
C GLU A 158 -0.25 -5.38 13.76
N LEU A 159 -0.45 -4.13 13.34
CA LEU A 159 -0.83 -3.80 11.96
C LEU A 159 0.42 -3.83 11.08
N GLY A 160 0.35 -4.54 9.95
CA GLY A 160 1.30 -4.39 8.86
C GLY A 160 1.08 -3.08 8.11
N ASP A 161 2.09 -2.65 7.35
CA ASP A 161 2.09 -1.32 6.74
C ASP A 161 1.01 -1.19 5.64
N SER A 162 0.65 -2.29 4.99
CA SER A 162 -0.46 -2.38 4.04
C SER A 162 -1.83 -1.97 4.62
N LEU A 163 -1.97 -2.01 5.95
CA LEU A 163 -3.20 -1.61 6.66
C LEU A 163 -3.12 -0.19 7.23
N LEU A 164 -1.94 0.44 7.22
CA LEU A 164 -1.77 1.80 7.70
C LEU A 164 -2.39 2.78 6.70
N GLY A 165 -3.43 3.49 7.13
CA GLY A 165 -4.19 4.42 6.29
C GLY A 165 -5.48 3.82 5.70
N GLU A 166 -5.67 2.51 5.81
CA GLU A 166 -6.94 1.87 5.48
C GLU A 166 -8.03 2.23 6.49
N ARG A 167 -9.28 2.34 6.02
CA ARG A 167 -10.43 2.60 6.89
C ARG A 167 -10.89 1.30 7.53
N LEU A 168 -10.27 0.99 8.66
CA LEU A 168 -10.58 -0.16 9.50
C LEU A 168 -11.76 0.13 10.44
N ARG A 169 -12.76 -0.75 10.46
CA ARG A 169 -13.95 -0.68 11.30
C ARG A 169 -14.13 -1.97 12.09
N SER A 170 -14.76 -1.85 13.26
CA SER A 170 -15.17 -3.01 14.04
C SER A 170 -16.02 -3.94 13.17
N GLY A 171 -15.69 -5.23 13.20
CA GLY A 171 -16.28 -6.23 12.33
C GLY A 171 -15.59 -6.39 10.98
N ASP A 172 -14.55 -5.64 10.62
CA ASP A 172 -13.78 -5.95 9.39
C ASP A 172 -13.09 -7.32 9.50
N THR A 173 -13.03 -8.06 8.39
CA THR A 173 -12.28 -9.31 8.31
C THR A 173 -10.86 -9.01 7.86
N LEU A 174 -9.88 -9.49 8.62
CA LEU A 174 -8.46 -9.29 8.33
C LEU A 174 -7.74 -10.64 8.18
N LEU A 175 -6.74 -10.68 7.31
CA LEU A 175 -5.76 -11.75 7.21
C LEU A 175 -4.64 -11.52 8.22
N MET A 176 -4.32 -12.54 9.02
CA MET A 176 -3.28 -12.50 10.04
C MET A 176 -2.24 -13.60 9.78
N ASP A 177 -0.96 -13.24 9.84
CA ASP A 177 0.10 -14.23 10.03
C ASP A 177 0.26 -14.52 11.54
N VAL A 178 -0.18 -15.71 11.93
CA VAL A 178 -0.15 -16.18 13.33
C VAL A 178 1.27 -16.23 13.88
N ARG A 179 2.26 -16.49 13.02
CA ARG A 179 3.66 -16.67 13.43
C ARG A 179 4.28 -15.34 13.86
N SER A 180 4.17 -14.31 13.02
CA SER A 180 4.67 -12.97 13.34
C SER A 180 3.73 -12.16 14.24
N GLY A 181 2.44 -12.50 14.27
CA GLY A 181 1.41 -11.73 14.97
C GLY A 181 0.97 -10.48 14.21
N LEU A 182 1.23 -10.41 12.91
CA LEU A 182 0.92 -9.27 12.06
C LEU A 182 -0.38 -9.45 11.27
N LEU A 183 -1.14 -8.37 11.19
CA LEU A 183 -2.29 -8.23 10.30
C LEU A 183 -1.81 -7.72 8.93
N LEU A 184 -2.08 -8.48 7.87
CA LEU A 184 -1.44 -8.29 6.57
C LEU A 184 -2.36 -7.68 5.51
N GLU A 185 -3.65 -8.00 5.54
CA GLU A 185 -4.59 -7.60 4.50
C GLU A 185 -6.02 -7.49 5.04
N LYS A 186 -6.78 -6.52 4.55
CA LYS A 186 -8.22 -6.45 4.78
C LYS A 186 -8.93 -7.26 3.70
N LEU A 187 -9.63 -8.30 4.12
CA LEU A 187 -10.33 -9.19 3.21
C LEU A 187 -11.71 -8.58 2.85
N PRO A 188 -12.10 -8.58 1.57
CA PRO A 188 -13.45 -8.19 1.19
C PRO A 188 -14.47 -9.17 1.80
N ARG A 189 -15.60 -8.64 2.27
CA ARG A 189 -16.72 -9.44 2.80
C ARG A 189 -17.81 -9.57 1.75
N PRO A 190 -17.80 -10.62 0.90
CA PRO A 190 -18.81 -10.78 -0.14
C PRO A 190 -20.24 -10.86 0.43
N GLU A 191 -20.40 -11.44 1.63
CA GLU A 191 -21.72 -11.67 2.25
C GLU A 191 -22.40 -10.39 2.77
N VAL A 192 -21.63 -9.36 3.14
CA VAL A 192 -22.21 -8.06 3.57
C VAL A 192 -22.62 -7.23 2.36
N GLU A 193 -21.88 -7.32 1.26
CA GLU A 193 -22.25 -6.70 -0.02
C GLU A 193 -23.50 -7.36 -0.63
N GLU A 194 -23.66 -8.69 -0.48
CA GLU A 194 -24.84 -9.41 -1.01
C GLU A 194 -26.17 -9.02 -0.33
N LEU A 195 -26.13 -8.60 0.95
CA LEU A 195 -27.29 -8.06 1.68
C LEU A 195 -27.56 -6.57 1.36
N VAL A 196 -26.56 -5.88 0.80
CA VAL A 196 -26.65 -4.49 0.34
C VAL A 196 -26.97 -4.54 -1.15
N LEU A 197 -28.25 -4.73 -1.48
CA LEU A 197 -28.68 -4.50 -2.86
C LEU A 197 -28.39 -3.04 -3.22
N GLU A 198 -27.39 -2.83 -4.09
CA GLU A 198 -26.99 -1.50 -4.57
C GLU A 198 -28.03 -0.87 -5.52
N GLU A 199 -29.01 -1.64 -5.99
CA GLU A 199 -29.97 -1.17 -6.97
C GLU A 199 -31.26 -0.67 -6.33
N VAL A 200 -31.49 0.64 -6.47
CA VAL A 200 -32.79 1.26 -6.22
C VAL A 200 -33.83 0.54 -7.09
N PRO A 201 -34.88 -0.03 -6.51
CA PRO A 201 -35.87 -0.80 -7.27
C PRO A 201 -36.64 0.09 -8.25
N ASP A 202 -36.89 -0.40 -9.47
CA ASP A 202 -37.65 0.31 -10.51
C ASP A 202 -39.17 0.40 -10.28
N VAL A 203 -39.64 0.15 -9.05
CA VAL A 203 -41.07 0.25 -8.69
C VAL A 203 -41.42 1.70 -8.41
N SER A 204 -42.51 2.19 -8.99
CA SER A 204 -43.04 3.54 -8.78
C SER A 204 -44.35 3.52 -8.00
N TYR A 205 -44.82 4.69 -7.53
CA TYR A 205 -46.13 4.79 -6.89
C TYR A 205 -47.29 4.40 -7.81
N ALA A 206 -47.13 4.55 -9.14
CA ALA A 206 -48.13 4.14 -10.12
C ALA A 206 -48.33 2.61 -10.16
N ASP A 207 -47.33 1.85 -9.71
CA ASP A 207 -47.39 0.39 -9.65
C ASP A 207 -48.09 -0.11 -8.37
N VAL A 208 -48.46 0.79 -7.46
CA VAL A 208 -49.11 0.48 -6.18
C VAL A 208 -50.58 0.87 -6.23
N GLY A 209 -51.47 -0.12 -6.43
CA GLY A 209 -52.91 0.12 -6.52
C GLY A 209 -53.62 0.23 -5.16
N GLY A 210 -54.50 1.22 -5.01
CA GLY A 210 -55.49 1.30 -3.92
C GLY A 210 -54.95 1.69 -2.54
N LEU A 211 -53.74 2.25 -2.48
CA LEU A 211 -53.07 2.67 -1.25
C LEU A 211 -52.76 4.18 -1.22
N ASP A 212 -53.52 5.00 -1.95
CA ASP A 212 -53.22 6.44 -2.14
C ASP A 212 -53.05 7.18 -0.81
N SER A 213 -53.93 6.93 0.16
CA SER A 213 -53.86 7.57 1.50
C SER A 213 -52.61 7.16 2.30
N GLN A 214 -52.12 5.92 2.11
CA GLN A 214 -50.92 5.42 2.78
C GLN A 214 -49.66 5.92 2.08
N ILE A 215 -49.71 6.03 0.75
CA ILE A 215 -48.63 6.62 -0.06
C ILE A 215 -48.42 8.06 0.40
N GLU A 216 -49.48 8.88 0.48
CA GLU A 216 -49.41 10.26 0.94
C GLU A 216 -48.75 10.39 2.32
N GLN A 217 -49.20 9.59 3.30
CA GLN A 217 -48.62 9.59 4.65
C GLN A 217 -47.13 9.22 4.68
N ILE A 218 -46.71 8.22 3.89
CA ILE A 218 -45.31 7.81 3.84
C ILE A 218 -44.47 8.84 3.08
N THR A 219 -45.00 9.42 2.01
CA THR A 219 -44.36 10.51 1.27
C THR A 219 -44.11 11.71 2.18
N ASP A 220 -45.10 12.11 2.99
CA ASP A 220 -44.94 13.21 3.95
C ASP A 220 -43.91 12.88 5.04
N ALA A 221 -43.90 11.64 5.52
CA ALA A 221 -43.00 11.22 6.58
C ALA A 221 -41.55 11.04 6.10
N VAL A 222 -41.35 10.59 4.86
CA VAL A 222 -40.01 10.23 4.32
C VAL A 222 -39.45 11.31 3.41
N GLU A 223 -40.23 11.87 2.50
CA GLU A 223 -39.69 12.75 1.46
C GLU A 223 -39.64 14.21 1.89
N LEU A 224 -40.69 14.68 2.58
CA LEU A 224 -40.82 16.06 3.03
C LEU A 224 -39.63 16.55 3.86
N PRO A 225 -39.09 15.77 4.83
CA PRO A 225 -37.93 16.18 5.62
C PRO A 225 -36.64 16.32 4.81
N PHE A 226 -36.51 15.58 3.71
CA PHE A 226 -35.32 15.65 2.85
C PHE A 226 -35.41 16.82 1.87
N ILE A 227 -36.58 17.05 1.27
CA ILE A 227 -36.80 18.14 0.30
C ILE A 227 -36.80 19.51 1.00
N HIS A 228 -37.49 19.60 2.14
CA HIS A 228 -37.70 20.85 2.87
C HIS A 228 -36.83 20.95 4.13
N ARG A 229 -35.59 20.49 4.05
CA ARG A 229 -34.64 20.49 5.17
C ARG A 229 -34.50 21.85 5.89
N PRO A 230 -34.44 23.01 5.19
CA PRO A 230 -34.37 24.31 5.85
C PRO A 230 -35.63 24.63 6.67
N LEU A 231 -36.82 24.26 6.16
CA LEU A 231 -38.10 24.49 6.82
C LEU A 231 -38.20 23.66 8.11
N PHE A 232 -37.82 22.38 8.05
CA PHE A 232 -37.78 21.51 9.23
C PHE A 232 -36.80 22.03 10.29
N ALA A 233 -35.66 22.58 9.88
CA ALA A 233 -34.70 23.19 10.79
C ALA A 233 -35.23 24.50 11.42
N GLU A 234 -35.89 25.35 10.63
CA GLU A 234 -36.49 26.61 11.09
C GLU A 234 -37.56 26.38 12.16
N TYR A 235 -38.45 25.41 11.93
CA TYR A 235 -39.51 25.06 12.88
C TYR A 235 -39.06 24.06 13.96
N GLN A 236 -37.78 23.68 13.99
CA GLN A 236 -37.20 22.71 14.93
C GLN A 236 -37.99 21.38 14.97
N LEU A 237 -38.52 20.96 13.82
CA LEU A 237 -39.28 19.73 13.69
C LEU A 237 -38.32 18.55 13.48
N PRO A 238 -38.39 17.49 14.33
CA PRO A 238 -37.57 16.31 14.12
C PRO A 238 -38.08 15.50 12.92
N ALA A 239 -37.17 15.07 12.04
CA ALA A 239 -37.50 14.15 10.96
C ALA A 239 -37.84 12.76 11.54
N PRO A 240 -38.91 12.08 11.07
CA PRO A 240 -39.18 10.69 11.42
C PRO A 240 -37.99 9.79 11.07
N LYS A 241 -37.54 8.97 12.04
CA LYS A 241 -36.37 8.08 11.85
C LYS A 241 -36.73 6.69 11.32
N GLY A 242 -38.01 6.31 11.34
CA GLY A 242 -38.45 4.99 10.93
C GLY A 242 -39.96 4.91 10.79
N ILE A 243 -40.41 3.99 9.94
CA ILE A 243 -41.82 3.75 9.62
C ILE A 243 -42.12 2.27 9.82
N LEU A 244 -43.27 1.98 10.43
CA LEU A 244 -43.76 0.63 10.63
C LEU A 244 -44.94 0.37 9.67
N LEU A 245 -44.75 -0.52 8.71
CA LEU A 245 -45.81 -1.01 7.84
C LEU A 245 -46.37 -2.31 8.39
N TYR A 246 -47.65 -2.31 8.79
CA TYR A 246 -48.31 -3.49 9.35
C TYR A 246 -49.59 -3.85 8.60
N GLY A 247 -50.19 -5.00 8.92
CA GLY A 247 -51.46 -5.49 8.34
C GLY A 247 -51.32 -6.88 7.71
N PRO A 248 -52.35 -7.38 7.00
CA PRO A 248 -52.35 -8.73 6.43
C PRO A 248 -51.21 -8.96 5.43
N PRO A 249 -50.73 -10.22 5.27
CA PRO A 249 -49.75 -10.56 4.25
C PRO A 249 -50.35 -10.36 2.85
N GLY A 250 -49.52 -9.97 1.87
CA GLY A 250 -49.96 -9.77 0.49
C GLY A 250 -50.55 -8.38 0.17
N CYS A 251 -50.73 -7.49 1.15
CA CYS A 251 -51.25 -6.12 0.93
C CYS A 251 -50.20 -5.10 0.42
N GLY A 252 -49.14 -5.52 -0.27
CA GLY A 252 -48.20 -4.60 -0.92
C GLY A 252 -47.20 -3.85 -0.02
N LYS A 253 -47.00 -4.23 1.24
CA LYS A 253 -46.06 -3.55 2.18
C LYS A 253 -44.62 -3.44 1.64
N THR A 254 -44.12 -4.51 1.01
CA THR A 254 -42.79 -4.49 0.41
C THR A 254 -42.77 -3.66 -0.88
N LEU A 255 -43.87 -3.65 -1.64
CA LEU A 255 -43.96 -2.86 -2.89
C LEU A 255 -43.99 -1.35 -2.60
N ILE A 256 -44.77 -0.91 -1.62
CA ILE A 256 -44.81 0.50 -1.23
C ILE A 256 -43.45 0.97 -0.67
N ALA A 257 -42.75 0.13 0.12
CA ALA A 257 -41.40 0.45 0.59
C ALA A 257 -40.40 0.64 -0.57
N LYS A 258 -40.47 -0.21 -1.60
CA LYS A 258 -39.66 -0.08 -2.82
C LYS A 258 -40.00 1.19 -3.60
N ALA A 259 -41.30 1.50 -3.76
CA ALA A 259 -41.76 2.71 -4.45
C ALA A 259 -41.28 4.00 -3.78
N VAL A 260 -41.32 4.04 -2.44
CA VAL A 260 -40.82 5.17 -1.65
C VAL A 260 -39.32 5.34 -1.81
N ALA A 261 -38.54 4.26 -1.79
CA ALA A 261 -37.09 4.31 -2.01
C ALA A 261 -36.73 4.87 -3.39
N ASN A 262 -37.46 4.45 -4.44
CA ASN A 262 -37.29 4.95 -5.80
C ASN A 262 -37.63 6.45 -5.92
N SER A 263 -38.77 6.85 -5.36
CA SER A 263 -39.19 8.26 -5.37
C SER A 263 -38.20 9.15 -4.61
N LEU A 264 -37.75 8.73 -3.42
CA LEU A 264 -36.74 9.45 -2.65
C LEU A 264 -35.43 9.60 -3.41
N ALA A 265 -34.96 8.54 -4.08
CA ALA A 265 -33.75 8.58 -4.90
C ALA A 265 -33.86 9.62 -6.02
N LYS A 266 -34.99 9.64 -6.75
CA LYS A 266 -35.26 10.62 -7.82
C LYS A 266 -35.28 12.05 -7.29
N LYS A 267 -36.00 12.31 -6.20
CA LYS A 267 -36.10 13.66 -5.61
C LYS A 267 -34.77 14.16 -5.04
N VAL A 268 -33.96 13.28 -4.44
CA VAL A 268 -32.62 13.64 -3.96
C VAL A 268 -31.69 13.97 -5.13
N ALA A 269 -31.77 13.23 -6.23
CA ALA A 269 -31.01 13.53 -7.45
C ALA A 269 -31.41 14.89 -8.06
N GLU A 270 -32.71 15.20 -8.11
CA GLU A 270 -33.23 16.50 -8.57
C GLU A 270 -32.75 17.67 -7.70
N VAL A 271 -32.81 17.53 -6.37
CA VAL A 271 -32.42 18.60 -5.43
C VAL A 271 -30.91 18.80 -5.38
N SER A 272 -30.12 17.72 -5.50
CA SER A 272 -28.66 17.79 -5.36
C SER A 272 -27.95 18.20 -6.66
N GLY A 273 -28.63 18.14 -7.82
CA GLY A 273 -28.04 18.42 -9.13
C GLY A 273 -26.96 17.42 -9.56
N ASP A 274 -26.77 16.35 -8.78
CA ASP A 274 -25.81 15.29 -9.00
C ASP A 274 -26.55 14.02 -9.38
N ALA A 275 -26.53 13.69 -10.68
CA ALA A 275 -27.10 12.46 -11.20
C ALA A 275 -26.40 11.20 -10.67
N GLN A 276 -25.25 11.34 -9.98
CA GLN A 276 -24.52 10.25 -9.34
C GLN A 276 -24.77 10.18 -7.82
N ALA A 277 -25.70 10.96 -7.26
CA ALA A 277 -26.08 10.84 -5.85
C ALA A 277 -26.62 9.43 -5.58
N ARG A 278 -25.77 8.56 -5.02
CA ARG A 278 -26.08 7.15 -4.75
C ARG A 278 -27.07 7.07 -3.59
N SER A 279 -28.32 6.74 -3.90
CA SER A 279 -29.30 6.29 -2.90
C SER A 279 -29.16 4.78 -2.73
N TYR A 280 -29.22 4.32 -1.48
CA TYR A 280 -29.06 2.91 -1.14
C TYR A 280 -30.38 2.36 -0.59
N PHE A 281 -30.82 1.20 -1.11
CA PHE A 281 -32.01 0.51 -0.62
C PHE A 281 -31.64 -0.87 -0.05
N LEU A 282 -31.60 -0.95 1.28
CA LEU A 282 -31.27 -2.18 2.00
C LEU A 282 -32.55 -2.98 2.29
N ASN A 283 -32.75 -4.09 1.57
CA ASN A 283 -33.86 -4.99 1.80
C ASN A 283 -33.41 -6.23 2.56
N ILE A 284 -33.68 -6.26 3.87
CA ILE A 284 -33.34 -7.39 4.74
C ILE A 284 -34.63 -8.09 5.17
N LYS A 285 -34.75 -9.39 4.87
CA LYS A 285 -35.89 -10.20 5.35
C LYS A 285 -35.59 -10.76 6.74
N GLY A 286 -36.63 -10.89 7.58
CA GLY A 286 -36.50 -11.43 8.94
C GLY A 286 -35.71 -12.75 9.03
N PRO A 287 -35.94 -13.76 8.16
CA PRO A 287 -35.14 -14.98 8.14
C PRO A 287 -33.66 -14.78 7.78
N GLU A 288 -33.32 -13.76 6.98
CA GLU A 288 -31.93 -13.45 6.59
C GLU A 288 -31.12 -12.94 7.79
N LEU A 289 -31.78 -12.32 8.78
CA LEU A 289 -31.15 -11.93 10.06
C LEU A 289 -30.84 -13.15 10.96
N LEU A 290 -31.65 -14.21 10.86
CA LEU A 290 -31.52 -15.40 11.70
C LEU A 290 -30.39 -16.31 11.24
N ASN A 291 -30.12 -16.39 9.92
CA ASN A 291 -29.00 -17.19 9.39
C ASN A 291 -27.63 -16.75 9.93
N LYS A 292 -27.51 -15.53 10.48
CA LYS A 292 -26.28 -15.05 11.11
C LYS A 292 -26.06 -15.57 12.54
N TYR A 293 -27.10 -16.02 13.25
CA TYR A 293 -27.03 -16.29 14.69
C TYR A 293 -27.61 -17.63 15.16
N VAL A 294 -28.14 -18.49 14.27
CA VAL A 294 -28.47 -19.88 14.62
C VAL A 294 -27.18 -20.69 14.71
N GLY A 295 -26.41 -20.44 15.77
CA GLY A 295 -25.12 -21.05 16.07
C GLY A 295 -24.44 -20.43 17.30
N GLU A 296 -24.69 -19.15 17.58
CA GLU A 296 -24.15 -18.48 18.78
C GLU A 296 -25.16 -18.44 19.94
N THR A 297 -26.47 -18.34 19.69
CA THR A 297 -27.46 -18.30 20.78
C THR A 297 -27.71 -19.65 21.47
N GLU A 298 -27.16 -20.74 20.94
CA GLU A 298 -27.25 -22.09 21.55
C GLU A 298 -25.97 -22.53 22.29
N ARG A 299 -24.94 -21.68 22.35
CA ARG A 299 -23.74 -21.91 23.17
C ARG A 299 -23.89 -21.18 24.52
N GLN A 300 -24.70 -21.76 25.40
CA GLN A 300 -24.63 -21.47 26.84
C GLN A 300 -23.44 -22.19 27.48
#